data_AF-A0A7U6Y644-F1
#
_entry.id   AF-A0A7U6Y644-F1
#
_cell.length_a   1.000
_cell.length_b   1.000
_cell.length_c   1.000
_cell.angle_alpha   90.00
_cell.angle_beta   90.00
_cell.angle_gamma   90.00
#
_symmetry.space_group_name_H-M   'P 1'
#
loop_
_entity.id
_entity.type
_entity.pdbx_description
1 polymer ?
#
loop_
_entity_poly.entity_id
_entity_poly.type
_entity_poly.pdbx_seq_one_letter_code
_entity_poly.pdbx_strand_id
1 'polypeptide(L)'
;MRMTSTYPLRLPRSVKAAVEKIAKEEGVSLNQFVATAVAEKLSAMNTAAFFAERKERADMAAFRRILTRKGGEKPREGDERS
;
A
#
# COMPACT_ATOMS: atom_id res chain seq x y z
N MET A 1 -0.78 -7.06 24.44
CA MET A 1 0.51 -6.44 24.86
C MET A 1 0.88 -5.40 23.80
N ARG A 2 0.86 -4.09 24.08
CA ARG A 2 1.41 -3.09 23.15
C ARG A 2 2.92 -3.16 23.23
N MET A 3 3.57 -3.86 22.29
CA MET A 3 5.03 -3.93 22.19
C MET A 3 5.54 -2.72 21.40
N THR A 4 5.49 -1.53 22.00
CA THR A 4 6.17 -0.35 21.43
C THR A 4 7.60 -0.33 21.93
N SER A 5 8.55 -0.61 21.03
CA SER A 5 9.98 -0.41 21.28
C SER A 5 10.37 1.01 20.91
N THR A 6 10.99 1.74 21.84
CA THR A 6 11.53 3.08 21.56
C THR A 6 12.86 2.94 20.85
N TYR A 7 12.91 3.35 19.59
CA TYR A 7 14.14 3.38 18.80
C TYR A 7 14.59 4.84 18.58
N PRO A 8 15.76 5.25 19.11
CA PRO A 8 16.26 6.60 18.90
C PRO A 8 16.66 6.80 17.44
N LEU A 9 15.97 7.71 16.75
CA LEU A 9 16.18 7.97 15.32
C LEU A 9 16.66 9.41 15.12
N ARG A 10 17.69 9.59 14.29
CA ARG A 10 18.22 10.92 13.94
C ARG A 10 17.71 11.32 12.58
N LEU A 11 17.05 12.47 12.51
CA LEU A 11 16.59 13.08 11.27
C LEU A 11 17.49 14.27 10.90
N PRO A 12 17.75 14.51 9.60
CA PRO A 12 18.34 15.78 9.16
C PRO A 12 17.53 16.97 9.67
N ARG A 13 18.19 18.08 10.00
CA ARG A 13 17.53 19.26 10.62
C ARG A 13 16.34 19.79 9.80
N SER A 14 16.51 19.88 8.48
CA SER A 14 15.45 20.32 7.55
C SER A 14 14.24 19.41 7.57
N VAL A 15 14.46 18.09 7.57
CA VAL A 15 13.40 17.08 7.64
C VAL A 15 12.67 17.15 8.97
N LYS A 16 13.41 17.22 10.08
CA LYS A 16 12.81 17.37 11.41
C LYS A 16 11.89 18.60 11.48
N ALA A 17 12.36 19.75 11.01
CA ALA A 17 11.58 20.99 11.01
C ALA A 17 10.29 20.88 10.16
N ALA A 18 10.38 20.25 8.99
CA ALA A 18 9.22 20.01 8.13
C ALA A 18 8.18 19.11 8.81
N VAL A 19 8.64 18.01 9.43
CA VAL A 19 7.75 17.09 10.14
C VAL A 19 7.12 17.75 11.36
N GLU A 20 7.86 18.53 12.14
CA GLU A 20 7.32 19.27 13.29
C GLU A 20 6.23 20.26 12.89
N LYS A 21 6.41 20.95 11.75
CA LYS A 21 5.39 21.85 11.21
C LYS A 21 4.10 21.11 10.87
N ILE A 22 4.20 20.02 10.09
CA ILE A 22 3.04 19.24 9.65
C ILE A 22 2.34 18.58 10.84
N ALA A 23 3.10 17.95 11.74
CA ALA A 23 2.54 17.32 12.94
C ALA A 23 1.76 18.32 13.81
N LYS A 24 2.24 19.57 13.91
CA LYS A 24 1.53 20.65 14.60
C LYS A 24 0.24 21.05 13.87
N GLU A 25 0.26 21.14 12.55
CA GLU A 25 -0.92 21.44 11.72
C GLU A 25 -1.98 20.34 11.86
N GLU A 26 -1.56 19.08 11.95
CA GLU A 26 -2.44 17.92 12.13
C GLU A 26 -2.82 17.64 13.60
N GLY A 27 -2.25 18.36 14.56
CA GLY A 27 -2.50 18.18 16.00
C GLY A 27 -1.99 16.86 16.57
N VAL A 28 -1.00 16.23 15.93
CA VAL A 28 -0.38 14.96 16.35
C VAL A 28 1.02 15.17 16.90
N SER A 29 1.49 14.23 17.72
CA SER A 29 2.90 14.25 18.17
C SER A 29 3.85 13.85 17.04
N LEU A 30 5.10 14.33 17.10
CA LEU A 30 6.16 13.94 16.16
C LEU A 30 6.33 12.42 16.07
N ASN A 31 6.31 11.72 17.21
CA ASN A 31 6.46 10.27 17.25
C ASN A 31 5.28 9.55 16.59
N GLN A 32 4.06 10.05 16.79
CA GLN A 32 2.87 9.49 16.14
C GLN A 32 2.94 9.71 14.63
N PHE A 33 3.33 10.90 14.17
CA PHE A 33 3.52 11.18 12.75
C PHE A 33 4.53 10.21 12.12
N VAL A 34 5.70 10.05 12.73
CA VAL A 34 6.73 9.12 12.23
C VAL A 34 6.24 7.68 12.23
N ALA A 35 5.55 7.23 13.29
CA ALA A 35 5.01 5.88 13.35
C ALA A 35 3.99 5.62 12.23
N THR A 36 3.08 6.56 11.97
CA THR A 36 2.12 6.48 10.87
C THR A 36 2.81 6.44 9.52
N ALA A 37 3.76 7.34 9.26
CA ALA A 37 4.50 7.38 8.00
C ALA A 37 5.30 6.08 7.73
N VAL A 38 5.87 5.47 8.78
CA VAL A 38 6.54 4.17 8.67
C VAL A 38 5.54 3.07 8.34
N ALA A 39 4.38 3.05 9.00
CA ALA A 39 3.33 2.07 8.71
C ALA A 39 2.82 2.19 7.26
N GLU A 40 2.60 3.41 6.77
CA GLU A 40 2.20 3.68 5.39
C GLU A 40 3.26 3.21 4.39
N LYS A 41 4.54 3.53 4.64
CA LYS A 41 5.64 3.10 3.77
C LYS A 41 5.74 1.58 3.71
N LEU A 42 5.63 0.90 4.84
CA LEU A 42 5.62 -0.56 4.93
C LEU A 42 4.43 -1.16 4.18
N SER A 43 3.23 -0.58 4.36
CA SER A 43 2.03 -1.00 3.64
C SER A 43 2.24 -0.91 2.12
N ALA A 44 2.71 0.25 1.63
CA ALA A 44 2.99 0.47 0.21
C ALA A 44 4.05 -0.50 -0.34
N MET A 45 5.12 -0.76 0.41
CA MET A 45 6.15 -1.72 0.03
C MET A 45 5.63 -3.16 -0.02
N ASN A 46 4.84 -3.56 0.98
CA ASN A 46 4.26 -4.90 1.04
C ASN A 46 3.21 -5.11 -0.05
N THR A 47 2.43 -4.09 -0.40
CA THR A 47 1.51 -4.15 -1.55
C THR A 47 2.28 -4.38 -2.85
N ALA A 48 3.38 -3.67 -3.07
CA ALA A 48 4.22 -3.87 -4.26
C ALA A 48 4.80 -5.29 -4.32
N ALA A 49 5.32 -5.81 -3.20
CA ALA A 49 5.83 -7.17 -3.10
C ALA A 49 4.73 -8.23 -3.31
N PHE A 50 3.55 -8.04 -2.71
CA PHE A 50 2.40 -8.93 -2.82
C PHE A 50 1.94 -9.07 -4.28
N PHE A 51 1.87 -7.97 -5.05
CA PHE A 51 1.51 -8.04 -6.47
C PHE A 51 2.63 -8.65 -7.33
N ALA A 52 3.90 -8.41 -6.99
CA ALA A 52 5.04 -9.00 -7.70
C ALA A 52 5.07 -10.53 -7.54
N GLU A 53 5.01 -11.06 -6.32
CA GLU A 53 5.03 -12.51 -6.06
C GLU A 53 3.81 -13.23 -6.66
N ARG A 54 2.65 -12.59 -6.67
CA ARG A 54 1.42 -13.21 -7.18
C ARG A 54 1.34 -13.20 -8.70
N LYS A 55 2.02 -12.25 -9.37
CA LYS A 55 2.18 -12.25 -10.83
C LYS A 55 2.95 -13.49 -11.30
N GLU A 56 3.93 -13.94 -10.54
CA GLU A 56 4.69 -15.17 -10.85
C GLU A 56 3.87 -16.45 -10.69
N ARG A 57 2.84 -16.42 -9.83
CA ARG A 57 1.92 -17.55 -9.59
C ARG A 57 0.64 -17.49 -10.44
N ALA A 58 0.50 -16.48 -11.30
CA ALA A 58 -0.69 -16.32 -12.12
C ALA A 58 -0.69 -17.33 -13.28
N ASP A 59 -1.52 -18.38 -13.18
CA ASP A 59 -1.78 -19.27 -14.31
C ASP A 59 -2.73 -18.58 -15.31
N MET A 60 -2.12 -17.90 -16.28
CA MET A 60 -2.86 -17.22 -17.34
C MET A 60 -3.71 -18.16 -18.19
N ALA A 61 -3.38 -19.45 -18.26
CA ALA A 61 -4.19 -20.43 -18.97
C ALA A 61 -5.43 -20.84 -18.16
N ALA A 62 -5.31 -21.01 -16.84
CA ALA A 62 -6.47 -21.16 -15.95
C ALA A 62 -7.39 -19.93 -15.99
N PHE A 63 -6.80 -18.73 -15.93
CA PHE A 63 -7.55 -17.48 -16.02
C PHE A 63 -8.34 -17.37 -17.34
N ARG A 64 -7.70 -17.66 -18.49
CA ARG A 64 -8.39 -17.69 -19.78
C ARG A 64 -9.50 -18.71 -19.84
N ARG A 65 -9.29 -19.93 -19.30
CA ARG A 65 -10.36 -20.95 -19.24
C ARG A 65 -11.59 -20.49 -18.48
N ILE A 66 -11.42 -19.71 -17.41
CA ILE A 66 -12.53 -19.13 -16.65
C ILE A 66 -13.23 -18.05 -17.48
N LEU A 67 -12.48 -17.14 -18.11
CA LEU A 67 -13.05 -16.07 -18.94
C LEU A 67 -13.81 -16.59 -20.15
N THR A 68 -13.36 -17.67 -20.78
CA THR A 68 -13.99 -18.24 -21.98
C THR A 68 -14.91 -19.41 -21.68
N ARG A 69 -15.30 -19.61 -20.41
CA ARG A 69 -16.13 -20.75 -20.02
C ARG A 69 -17.51 -20.66 -20.68
N LYS A 70 -18.05 -21.81 -21.09
CA LYS A 70 -19.43 -21.91 -21.55
C LYS A 70 -20.39 -21.50 -20.43
N GLY A 71 -21.39 -20.67 -20.76
CA GLY A 71 -22.39 -20.18 -19.79
C GLY A 71 -22.03 -18.86 -19.10
N GLY A 72 -20.97 -18.17 -19.54
CA GLY A 72 -20.75 -16.76 -19.16
C GLY A 72 -21.75 -15.83 -19.84
N GLU A 73 -22.14 -14.76 -19.15
CA GLU A 73 -22.88 -13.66 -19.76
C GLU A 73 -21.95 -12.84 -20.65
N LYS A 74 -22.50 -12.29 -21.75
CA LYS A 74 -21.75 -11.36 -22.59
C LYS A 74 -21.47 -10.07 -21.81
N PRO A 75 -20.37 -9.37 -22.12
CA PRO A 75 -20.13 -8.02 -21.60
C PRO A 75 -21.37 -7.14 -21.81
N ARG A 76 -21.70 -6.31 -20.83
CA ARG A 76 -22.84 -5.40 -20.91
C ARG A 76 -22.49 -4.24 -21.84
N GLU A 77 -23.52 -3.52 -22.28
CA GLU A 77 -23.32 -2.24 -22.98
C GLU A 77 -22.47 -1.31 -22.08
N GLY A 78 -21.34 -0.82 -22.59
CA GLY A 78 -20.35 -0.05 -21.83
C GLY A 78 -19.14 -0.84 -21.28
N ASP A 79 -19.13 -2.18 -21.34
CA ASP A 79 -17.94 -3.02 -21.05
C ASP A 79 -17.04 -3.19 -22.29
N GLU A 80 -17.22 -2.33 -23.27
CA GLU A 80 -16.47 -2.34 -24.52
C GLU A 80 -15.00 -1.98 -24.26
N ARG A 81 -14.10 -2.72 -24.91
CA ARG A 81 -12.67 -2.47 -24.80
C ARG A 81 -12.35 -1.16 -25.51
N SER A 82 -12.06 -0.10 -24.75
CA SER A 82 -11.51 1.17 -25.29
C SER A 82 -10.17 0.96 -25.98
#